data_AF-A0A6F9BV77-F1
#
_entry.id   AF-A0A6F9BV77-F1
#
_cell.length_a   1.000
_cell.length_b   1.000
_cell.length_c   1.000
_cell.angle_alpha   90.00
_cell.angle_beta   90.00
_cell.angle_gamma   90.00
#
_symmetry.space_group_name_H-M   'P 1'
#
loop_
_entity.id
_entity.type
_entity.pdbx_description
1 polymer ?
#
loop_
_entity_poly.entity_id
_entity_poly.type
_entity_poly.pdbx_seq_one_letter_code
_entity_poly.pdbx_strand_id
1 'polypeptide(L)'
;MTAQPDELERIKKHYQTSEEEQVKLLDKPEQFLYELSQIPEFPDRASCIIFQSVFIDGMASIQCKLDIVSRSDGDLSVREVCGLVLALGNHMNGGNRTRGQADGFGLEILPKLKDVKSRNAGTERSVFPLPEPQDVFLAAQVKFEDITKDLRQLRRDLAVCEEGVQKVCSSSPEEHLQTFKDKMEAFLLNGE
;
A
#
# COMPACT_ATOMS: atom_id res chain seq x y z
N MET A 1 -11.16 -19.11 12.73
CA MET A 1 -11.89 -20.12 13.52
C MET A 1 -12.23 -19.49 14.85
N THR A 2 -13.50 -19.19 15.09
CA THR A 2 -13.98 -18.69 16.38
C THR A 2 -15.11 -19.63 16.80
N ALA A 3 -14.99 -20.20 18.00
CA ALA A 3 -16.10 -20.94 18.61
C ALA A 3 -17.27 -19.99 18.83
N GLN A 4 -18.51 -20.48 18.70
CA GLN A 4 -19.65 -19.68 19.12
C GLN A 4 -19.60 -19.47 20.65
N PRO A 5 -20.11 -18.34 21.17
CA PRO A 5 -20.01 -18.04 22.60
C PRO A 5 -20.59 -19.15 23.51
N ASP A 6 -21.70 -19.75 23.08
CA ASP A 6 -22.38 -20.85 23.76
C ASP A 6 -21.56 -22.16 23.74
N GLU A 7 -20.88 -22.46 22.63
CA GLU A 7 -19.97 -23.60 22.54
C GLU A 7 -18.79 -23.43 23.51
N LEU A 8 -18.19 -22.24 23.54
CA LEU A 8 -17.05 -21.98 24.41
C LEU A 8 -17.43 -22.01 25.90
N GLU A 9 -18.61 -21.52 26.26
CA GLU A 9 -19.13 -21.63 27.64
C GLU A 9 -19.31 -23.08 28.07
N ARG A 10 -19.84 -23.94 27.18
CA ARG A 10 -20.00 -25.37 27.45
C ARG A 10 -18.66 -26.06 27.67
N ILE A 11 -17.65 -25.74 26.85
CA ILE A 11 -16.30 -26.26 26.99
C ILE A 11 -15.70 -25.80 28.33
N LYS A 12 -15.77 -24.51 28.66
CA LYS A 12 -15.26 -23.96 29.93
C LYS A 12 -15.90 -24.61 31.15
N LYS A 13 -17.23 -24.77 31.12
CA LYS A 13 -17.97 -25.40 32.22
C LYS A 13 -17.52 -26.84 32.44
N HIS A 14 -17.38 -27.61 31.36
CA HIS A 14 -16.89 -28.99 31.42
C HIS A 14 -15.52 -29.09 32.10
N TYR A 15 -14.57 -28.20 31.74
CA TYR A 15 -13.24 -28.14 32.37
C TYR A 15 -13.25 -27.76 33.85
N GLN A 16 -14.18 -26.91 34.30
CA GLN A 16 -14.24 -26.44 35.69
C GLN A 16 -14.95 -27.41 36.63
N THR A 17 -15.84 -28.27 36.12
CA THR A 17 -16.65 -29.19 36.94
C THR A 17 -16.20 -30.65 36.93
N SER A 18 -15.31 -31.03 36.02
CA SER A 18 -14.87 -32.42 35.88
C SER A 18 -13.65 -32.74 36.75
N GLU A 19 -13.69 -33.86 37.48
CA GLU A 19 -12.50 -34.49 38.07
C GLU A 19 -11.46 -34.79 36.97
N GLU A 20 -10.17 -34.64 37.26
CA GLU A 20 -9.02 -34.62 36.33
C GLU A 20 -9.00 -35.71 35.24
N GLU A 21 -9.69 -36.84 35.46
CA GLU A 21 -9.76 -37.97 34.54
C GLU A 21 -10.75 -37.75 33.36
N GLN A 22 -11.79 -36.91 33.51
CA GLN A 22 -12.79 -36.62 32.46
C GLN A 22 -12.41 -35.46 31.53
N VAL A 23 -11.39 -34.68 31.91
CA VAL A 23 -10.77 -33.65 31.04
C VAL A 23 -10.13 -34.30 29.79
N LYS A 24 -9.76 -35.58 29.87
CA LYS A 24 -9.17 -36.38 28.79
C LYS A 24 -10.16 -36.80 27.68
N LEU A 25 -11.45 -36.47 27.79
CA LEU A 25 -12.49 -36.89 26.82
C LEU A 25 -12.83 -35.86 25.73
N LEU A 26 -12.32 -34.63 25.82
CA LEU A 26 -12.52 -33.63 24.77
C LEU A 26 -11.65 -33.95 23.56
N ASP A 27 -12.18 -33.70 22.36
CA ASP A 27 -11.39 -33.86 21.16
C ASP A 27 -10.36 -32.73 20.99
N LYS A 28 -9.35 -32.94 20.14
CA LYS A 28 -8.25 -31.97 19.98
C LYS A 28 -8.73 -30.54 19.63
N PRO A 29 -9.75 -30.35 18.77
CA PRO A 29 -10.34 -29.03 18.55
C PRO A 29 -10.88 -28.34 19.81
N GLU A 30 -11.63 -29.06 20.65
CA GLU A 30 -12.18 -28.50 21.89
C GLU A 30 -11.09 -28.14 22.91
N GLN A 31 -10.04 -28.97 23.00
CA GLN A 31 -8.86 -28.66 23.83
C GLN A 31 -8.18 -27.37 23.37
N PHE A 32 -7.95 -27.23 22.05
CA PHE A 32 -7.36 -26.02 21.47
C PHE A 32 -8.20 -24.76 21.75
N LEU A 33 -9.53 -24.85 21.58
CA LEU A 33 -10.44 -23.74 21.86
C LEU A 33 -10.44 -23.35 23.34
N TYR A 34 -10.36 -24.34 24.24
CA TYR A 34 -10.22 -24.08 25.67
C TYR A 34 -8.91 -23.35 25.98
N GLU A 35 -7.78 -23.82 25.46
CA GLU A 35 -6.45 -23.19 25.64
C GLU A 35 -6.45 -21.74 25.14
N LEU A 36 -6.99 -21.48 23.95
CA LEU A 36 -7.13 -20.11 23.44
C LEU A 36 -7.96 -19.22 24.36
N SER A 37 -9.00 -19.78 24.98
CA SER A 37 -9.89 -19.03 25.87
C SER A 37 -9.27 -18.65 27.21
N GLN A 38 -8.13 -19.24 27.56
CA GLN A 38 -7.34 -18.85 28.74
C GLN A 38 -6.48 -17.61 28.47
N ILE A 39 -6.30 -17.20 27.21
CA ILE A 39 -5.51 -16.02 26.86
C ILE A 39 -6.39 -14.77 27.04
N PRO A 40 -6.02 -13.84 27.94
CA PRO A 40 -6.80 -12.60 28.14
C PRO A 40 -6.87 -11.77 26.86
N GLU A 41 -8.05 -11.28 26.50
CA GLU A 41 -8.28 -10.47 25.30
C GLU A 41 -7.71 -11.11 24.00
N PHE A 42 -7.80 -12.44 23.88
CA PHE A 42 -7.30 -13.18 22.72
C PHE A 42 -7.74 -12.60 21.36
N PRO A 43 -9.02 -12.25 21.13
CA PRO A 43 -9.46 -11.73 19.84
C PRO A 43 -8.73 -10.45 19.44
N ASP A 44 -8.58 -9.51 20.38
CA ASP A 44 -7.90 -8.24 20.15
C ASP A 44 -6.40 -8.45 19.92
N ARG A 45 -5.76 -9.34 20.70
CA ARG A 45 -4.34 -9.71 20.51
C ARG A 45 -4.11 -10.32 19.13
N ALA A 46 -4.93 -11.28 18.74
CA ALA A 46 -4.82 -11.94 17.45
C ALA A 46 -5.02 -10.95 16.29
N SER A 47 -6.02 -10.07 16.38
CA SER A 47 -6.24 -9.03 15.37
C SER A 47 -5.05 -8.09 15.23
N CYS A 48 -4.48 -7.63 16.34
CA CYS A 48 -3.31 -6.75 16.33
C CYS A 48 -2.08 -7.43 15.72
N ILE A 49 -1.81 -8.69 16.08
CA ILE A 49 -0.67 -9.45 15.56
C ILE A 49 -0.83 -9.73 14.06
N ILE A 50 -2.05 -10.09 13.62
CA ILE A 50 -2.33 -10.29 12.20
C ILE A 50 -2.19 -8.98 11.43
N PHE A 51 -2.65 -7.86 11.98
CA PHE A 51 -2.50 -6.57 11.33
C PHE A 51 -1.02 -6.18 11.20
N GLN A 52 -0.25 -6.32 12.28
CA GLN A 52 1.20 -6.07 12.26
C GLN A 52 1.88 -6.86 11.14
N SER A 53 1.53 -8.15 10.95
CA SER A 53 2.20 -8.99 9.95
C SER A 53 1.90 -8.61 8.50
N VAL A 54 0.80 -7.90 8.23
CA VAL A 54 0.39 -7.48 6.87
C VAL A 54 0.60 -5.99 6.61
N PHE A 55 0.95 -5.21 7.64
CA PHE A 55 1.09 -3.74 7.54
C PHE A 55 2.16 -3.31 6.55
N ILE A 56 3.36 -3.91 6.65
CA ILE A 56 4.50 -3.59 5.79
C ILE A 56 4.19 -3.87 4.32
N ASP A 57 3.56 -5.02 4.02
CA ASP A 57 3.16 -5.37 2.66
C ASP A 57 2.10 -4.38 2.11
N GLY A 58 1.16 -3.95 2.96
CA GLY A 58 0.17 -2.92 2.64
C GLY A 58 0.83 -1.58 2.29
N MET A 59 1.78 -1.12 3.12
CA MET A 59 2.55 0.09 2.88
C MET A 59 3.39 0.00 1.59
N ALA A 60 4.10 -1.11 1.38
CA ALA A 60 4.92 -1.32 0.20
C ALA A 60 4.10 -1.32 -1.10
N SER A 61 2.91 -1.91 -1.08
CA SER A 61 1.97 -1.88 -2.20
C SER A 61 1.54 -0.45 -2.56
N ILE A 62 1.22 0.38 -1.56
CA ILE A 62 0.87 1.79 -1.78
C ILE A 62 2.07 2.58 -2.30
N GLN A 63 3.25 2.40 -1.70
CA GLN A 63 4.48 3.09 -2.10
C GLN A 63 4.84 2.78 -3.55
N CYS A 64 4.75 1.52 -3.97
CA CYS A 64 5.01 1.12 -5.35
C CYS A 64 4.10 1.86 -6.36
N LYS A 65 2.80 2.00 -6.05
CA LYS A 65 1.86 2.75 -6.90
C LYS A 65 2.23 4.24 -6.97
N LEU A 66 2.63 4.83 -5.86
CA LEU A 66 3.08 6.23 -5.80
C LEU A 66 4.39 6.45 -6.56
N ASP A 67 5.34 5.53 -6.44
CA ASP A 67 6.62 5.57 -7.12
C ASP A 67 6.42 5.57 -8.65
N ILE A 68 5.53 4.70 -9.15
CA ILE A 68 5.18 4.67 -10.59
C ILE A 68 4.67 6.04 -11.05
N VAL A 69 3.75 6.65 -10.31
CA VAL A 69 3.21 7.97 -10.66
C VAL A 69 4.29 9.05 -10.59
N SER A 70 5.12 9.05 -9.55
CA SER A 70 6.19 10.04 -9.37
C SER A 70 7.25 10.01 -10.47
N ARG A 71 7.56 8.81 -11.01
CA ARG A 71 8.51 8.65 -12.12
C ARG A 71 7.99 9.19 -13.45
N SER A 72 6.67 9.29 -13.59
CA SER A 72 6.04 9.89 -14.78
C SER A 72 5.96 11.40 -14.73
N ASP A 73 6.28 12.02 -13.59
CA ASP A 73 6.37 13.46 -13.45
C ASP A 73 7.67 13.94 -14.10
N GLY A 74 7.59 14.34 -15.36
CA GLY A 74 8.71 14.96 -16.06
C GLY A 74 8.96 16.38 -15.54
N ASP A 75 10.20 16.84 -15.60
CA ASP A 75 10.57 18.23 -15.24
C ASP A 75 9.83 19.28 -16.08
N LEU A 76 9.29 18.89 -17.23
CA LEU A 76 8.53 19.75 -18.13
C LEU A 76 7.07 19.32 -18.19
N SER A 77 6.18 20.27 -17.95
CA SER A 77 4.75 20.12 -18.20
C SER A 77 4.49 19.85 -19.68
N VAL A 78 3.37 19.18 -19.99
CA VAL A 78 2.90 18.98 -21.38
C VAL A 78 2.87 20.30 -22.17
N ARG A 79 2.55 21.42 -21.49
CA ARG A 79 2.57 22.76 -22.09
C ARG A 79 3.97 23.19 -22.53
N GLU A 80 4.98 22.95 -21.70
CA GLU A 80 6.37 23.29 -22.01
C GLU A 80 6.93 22.41 -23.13
N VAL A 81 6.60 21.12 -23.12
CA VAL A 81 6.96 20.18 -24.20
C VAL A 81 6.34 20.61 -25.51
N CYS A 82 5.03 20.91 -25.53
CA CYS A 82 4.36 21.42 -26.71
C CYS A 82 4.92 22.78 -27.15
N GLY A 83 5.26 23.67 -26.21
CA GLY A 83 5.90 24.95 -26.49
C GLY A 83 7.28 24.79 -27.16
N LEU A 84 8.09 23.86 -26.67
CA LEU A 84 9.40 23.54 -27.22
C LEU A 84 9.27 22.97 -28.64
N VAL A 85 8.36 22.01 -28.84
CA VAL A 85 8.08 21.40 -30.15
C VAL A 85 7.60 22.47 -31.15
N LEU A 86 6.72 23.38 -30.72
CA LEU A 86 6.23 24.48 -31.56
C LEU A 86 7.35 25.46 -31.93
N ALA A 87 8.17 25.86 -30.96
CA ALA A 87 9.30 26.76 -31.19
C ALA A 87 10.33 26.16 -32.15
N LEU A 88 10.71 24.89 -31.95
CA LEU A 88 11.59 24.13 -32.84
C LEU A 88 11.00 23.99 -34.24
N GLY A 89 9.72 23.62 -34.34
CA GLY A 89 9.01 23.48 -35.62
C GLY A 89 8.99 24.78 -36.42
N ASN A 90 8.64 25.90 -35.78
CA ASN A 90 8.62 27.22 -36.41
C ASN A 90 10.03 27.64 -36.87
N HIS A 91 11.05 27.43 -36.04
CA HIS A 91 12.44 27.72 -36.40
C HIS A 91 12.90 26.90 -37.62
N MET A 92 12.67 25.58 -37.61
CA MET A 92 13.08 24.68 -38.68
C MET A 92 12.32 24.91 -39.99
N ASN A 93 11.07 25.38 -39.93
CA ASN A 93 10.22 25.60 -41.11
C ASN A 93 10.12 27.07 -41.53
N GLY A 94 10.93 27.98 -40.97
CA GLY A 94 10.80 29.44 -41.12
C GLY A 94 10.82 29.99 -42.55
N GLY A 95 11.31 29.22 -43.53
CA GLY A 95 11.25 29.57 -44.96
C GLY A 95 9.92 29.24 -45.65
N ASN A 96 9.00 28.55 -44.97
CA ASN A 96 7.74 28.09 -45.52
C ASN A 96 6.56 28.82 -44.85
N ARG A 97 5.88 29.69 -45.60
CA ARG A 97 4.80 30.58 -45.11
C ARG A 97 3.64 29.86 -44.42
N THR A 98 3.42 28.57 -44.69
CA THR A 98 2.34 27.79 -44.06
C THR A 98 2.80 26.89 -42.92
N ARG A 99 4.13 26.71 -42.72
CA ARG A 99 4.68 25.76 -41.74
C ARG A 99 5.62 26.40 -40.70
N GLY A 100 6.17 27.58 -40.98
CA GLY A 100 7.15 28.26 -40.12
C GLY A 100 6.57 29.33 -39.18
N GLN A 101 5.26 29.57 -39.23
CA GLN A 101 4.55 30.55 -38.39
C GLN A 101 3.26 29.95 -37.83
N ALA A 102 3.35 28.75 -37.25
CA ALA A 102 2.22 28.08 -36.67
C ALA A 102 1.99 28.55 -35.21
N ASP A 103 0.72 28.68 -34.82
CA ASP A 103 0.31 28.93 -33.43
C ASP A 103 0.05 27.62 -32.65
N GLY A 104 0.19 26.47 -33.32
CA GLY A 104 0.00 25.14 -32.77
C GLY A 104 0.27 24.05 -33.81
N PHE A 105 0.17 22.79 -33.39
CA PHE A 105 0.32 21.63 -34.27
C PHE A 105 -0.67 20.52 -33.84
N GLY A 106 -1.05 19.66 -34.78
CA GLY A 106 -1.83 18.47 -34.46
C GLY A 106 -0.95 17.42 -33.75
N LEU A 107 -1.49 16.77 -32.72
CA LEU A 107 -0.75 15.81 -31.89
C LEU A 107 -0.27 14.57 -32.67
N GLU A 108 -0.83 14.32 -33.86
CA GLU A 108 -0.37 13.30 -34.80
C GLU A 108 1.06 13.52 -35.32
N ILE A 109 1.66 14.70 -35.07
CA ILE A 109 3.07 14.97 -35.36
C ILE A 109 4.02 14.39 -34.30
N LEU A 110 3.58 14.19 -33.05
CA LEU A 110 4.45 13.79 -31.94
C LEU A 110 5.19 12.47 -32.22
N PRO A 111 4.55 11.41 -32.76
CA PRO A 111 5.26 10.18 -33.11
C PRO A 111 6.29 10.34 -34.23
N LYS A 112 6.21 11.41 -35.05
CA LYS A 112 7.13 11.71 -36.15
C LYS A 112 8.35 12.52 -35.69
N LEU A 113 8.33 13.07 -34.47
CA LEU A 113 9.48 13.79 -33.91
C LEU A 113 10.70 12.88 -33.77
N LYS A 114 10.51 11.56 -33.58
CA LYS A 114 11.58 10.56 -33.57
C LYS A 114 12.40 10.52 -34.87
N ASP A 115 11.78 10.91 -35.99
CA ASP A 115 12.39 10.88 -37.31
C ASP A 115 13.25 12.15 -37.57
N VAL A 116 13.17 13.15 -36.67
CA VAL A 116 13.96 14.38 -36.72
C VAL A 116 15.35 14.10 -36.15
N LYS A 117 16.37 14.07 -37.03
CA LYS A 117 17.76 13.82 -36.64
C LYS A 117 18.39 15.05 -35.99
N SER A 118 18.77 14.94 -34.73
CA SER A 118 19.66 15.91 -34.05
C SER A 118 21.13 15.62 -34.36
N ARG A 119 21.97 16.67 -34.37
CA ARG A 119 23.43 16.55 -34.55
C ARG A 119 24.09 15.67 -33.48
N ASN A 120 23.46 15.56 -32.31
CA ASN A 120 23.94 14.78 -31.16
C ASN A 120 23.06 13.54 -30.88
N ALA A 121 22.16 13.15 -31.79
CA ALA A 121 21.28 12.00 -31.58
C ALA A 121 22.10 10.72 -31.35
N GLY A 122 21.82 10.00 -30.25
CA GLY A 122 22.52 8.77 -29.89
C GLY A 122 23.85 8.97 -29.14
N THR A 123 24.11 10.19 -28.65
CA THR A 123 25.26 10.49 -27.77
C THR A 123 24.77 10.76 -26.34
N GLU A 124 25.62 10.62 -25.33
CA GLU A 124 25.28 10.90 -23.93
C GLU A 124 24.83 12.36 -23.67
N ARG A 125 25.01 13.26 -24.64
CA ARG A 125 24.56 14.66 -24.56
C ARG A 125 23.12 14.89 -25.04
N SER A 126 22.45 13.88 -25.58
CA SER A 126 21.02 13.95 -25.94
C SER A 126 20.16 13.40 -24.81
N VAL A 127 20.15 14.06 -23.66
CA VAL A 127 19.19 13.77 -22.59
C VAL A 127 17.94 14.58 -22.87
N PHE A 128 16.83 13.90 -23.15
CA PHE A 128 15.54 14.55 -23.31
C PHE A 128 14.87 14.60 -21.94
N PRO A 129 14.38 15.75 -21.46
CA PRO A 129 13.80 15.91 -20.12
C PRO A 129 12.38 15.32 -20.02
N LEU A 130 12.08 14.29 -20.83
CA LEU A 130 10.81 13.57 -20.76
C LEU A 130 10.98 12.27 -19.98
N PRO A 131 9.95 11.83 -19.24
CA PRO A 131 9.91 10.50 -18.68
C PRO A 131 9.94 9.45 -19.79
N GLU A 132 10.47 8.28 -19.46
CA GLU A 132 10.50 7.17 -20.41
C GLU A 132 9.06 6.75 -20.77
N PRO A 133 8.77 6.41 -22.05
CA PRO A 133 7.42 6.01 -22.46
C PRO A 133 6.82 4.86 -21.63
N GLN A 134 7.67 3.98 -21.12
CA GLN A 134 7.29 2.87 -20.24
C GLN A 134 6.71 3.38 -18.91
N ASP A 135 7.34 4.39 -18.29
CA ASP A 135 6.92 4.94 -17.00
C ASP A 135 5.59 5.67 -17.15
N VAL A 136 5.39 6.42 -18.24
CA VAL A 136 4.11 7.08 -18.55
C VAL A 136 2.99 6.05 -18.75
N PHE A 137 3.28 4.94 -19.43
CA PHE A 137 2.29 3.88 -19.63
C PHE A 137 1.90 3.18 -18.33
N LEU A 138 2.87 2.89 -17.46
CA LEU A 138 2.60 2.31 -16.14
C LEU A 138 1.80 3.27 -15.26
N ALA A 139 2.16 4.56 -15.24
CA ALA A 139 1.43 5.57 -14.49
C ALA A 139 -0.02 5.73 -14.97
N ALA A 140 -0.27 5.64 -16.28
CA ALA A 140 -1.62 5.69 -16.85
C ALA A 140 -2.51 4.52 -16.41
N GLN A 141 -1.93 3.41 -15.95
CA GLN A 141 -2.68 2.28 -15.41
C GLN A 141 -2.98 2.41 -13.92
N VAL A 142 -2.30 3.31 -13.21
CA VAL A 142 -2.53 3.55 -11.78
C VAL A 142 -3.83 4.33 -11.59
N LYS A 143 -4.74 3.78 -10.78
CA LYS A 143 -5.99 4.46 -10.40
C LYS A 143 -5.83 5.13 -9.05
N PHE A 144 -5.98 6.45 -9.02
CA PHE A 144 -5.94 7.23 -7.78
C PHE A 144 -7.04 6.82 -6.79
N GLU A 145 -8.19 6.34 -7.27
CA GLU A 145 -9.24 5.81 -6.39
C GLU A 145 -8.76 4.59 -5.61
N ASP A 146 -7.95 3.72 -6.22
CA ASP A 146 -7.46 2.50 -5.56
C ASP A 146 -6.43 2.86 -4.49
N ILE A 147 -5.49 3.76 -4.78
CA ILE A 147 -4.54 4.31 -3.77
C ILE A 147 -5.31 4.93 -2.60
N THR A 148 -6.34 5.72 -2.90
CA THR A 148 -7.15 6.39 -1.86
C THR A 148 -7.90 5.37 -0.99
N LYS A 149 -8.43 4.30 -1.59
CA LYS A 149 -9.10 3.22 -0.86
C LYS A 149 -8.12 2.46 0.02
N ASP A 150 -6.95 2.12 -0.50
CA ASP A 150 -5.91 1.38 0.23
C ASP A 150 -5.43 2.19 1.45
N LEU A 151 -5.11 3.47 1.27
CA LEU A 151 -4.72 4.37 2.37
C LEU A 151 -5.83 4.50 3.42
N ARG A 152 -7.09 4.62 3.00
CA ARG A 152 -8.23 4.70 3.92
C ARG A 152 -8.43 3.39 4.67
N GLN A 153 -8.22 2.25 4.02
CA GLN A 153 -8.32 0.93 4.66
C GLN A 153 -7.20 0.75 5.68
N LEU A 154 -5.95 1.00 5.29
CA LEU A 154 -4.79 0.91 6.17
C LEU A 154 -4.94 1.82 7.40
N ARG A 155 -5.44 3.05 7.21
CA ARG A 155 -5.71 3.97 8.32
C ARG A 155 -6.79 3.45 9.28
N ARG A 156 -7.86 2.84 8.76
CA ARG A 156 -8.91 2.25 9.60
C ARG A 156 -8.38 1.07 10.39
N ASP A 157 -7.64 0.19 9.73
CA ASP A 157 -7.09 -1.00 10.36
C ASP A 157 -6.04 -0.65 11.42
N LEU A 158 -5.22 0.38 11.17
CA LEU A 158 -4.30 0.93 12.17
C LEU A 158 -5.05 1.47 13.40
N ALA A 159 -6.13 2.24 13.19
CA ALA A 159 -6.93 2.76 14.31
C ALA A 159 -7.60 1.64 15.13
N VAL A 160 -8.11 0.60 14.46
CA VAL A 160 -8.65 -0.60 15.13
C VAL A 160 -7.54 -1.32 15.91
N CYS A 161 -6.33 -1.39 15.36
CA CYS A 161 -5.19 -1.98 16.04
C CYS A 161 -4.77 -1.15 17.28
N GLU A 162 -4.70 0.18 17.17
CA GLU A 162 -4.41 1.08 18.31
C GLU A 162 -5.43 0.89 19.44
N GLU A 163 -6.73 0.86 19.11
CA GLU A 163 -7.79 0.62 20.08
C GLU A 163 -7.67 -0.78 20.71
N GLY A 164 -7.38 -1.80 19.91
CA GLY A 164 -7.13 -3.17 20.36
C GLY A 164 -5.94 -3.26 21.32
N VAL A 165 -4.83 -2.61 21.01
CA VAL A 165 -3.63 -2.54 21.88
C VAL A 165 -3.98 -1.85 23.20
N GLN A 166 -4.68 -0.72 23.15
CA GLN A 166 -5.10 0.00 24.35
C GLN A 166 -6.00 -0.87 25.24
N LYS A 167 -6.99 -1.54 24.64
CA LYS A 167 -7.92 -2.43 25.34
C LYS A 167 -7.18 -3.60 26.00
N VAL A 168 -6.27 -4.25 25.27
CA VAL A 168 -5.45 -5.34 25.82
C VAL A 168 -4.61 -4.83 27.00
N CYS A 169 -4.01 -3.65 26.87
CA CYS A 169 -3.16 -3.06 27.91
C CYS A 169 -3.94 -2.63 29.16
N SER A 170 -5.20 -2.20 29.03
CA SER A 170 -6.02 -1.79 30.17
C SER A 170 -6.74 -2.94 30.86
N SER A 171 -7.10 -3.98 30.12
CA SER A 171 -7.98 -5.05 30.61
C SER A 171 -7.23 -6.33 31.00
N SER A 172 -5.98 -6.51 30.56
CA SER A 172 -5.19 -7.69 30.91
C SER A 172 -4.42 -7.53 32.23
N PRO A 173 -4.26 -8.60 33.03
CA PRO A 173 -3.36 -8.60 34.19
C PRO A 173 -1.92 -8.31 33.80
N GLU A 174 -1.15 -7.70 34.71
CA GLU A 174 0.23 -7.26 34.44
C GLU A 174 1.17 -8.41 34.02
N GLU A 175 0.96 -9.60 34.60
CA GLU A 175 1.67 -10.85 34.26
C GLU A 175 1.41 -11.35 32.83
N HIS A 176 0.33 -10.92 32.19
CA HIS A 176 -0.06 -11.30 30.83
C HIS A 176 0.12 -10.17 29.80
N LEU A 177 0.69 -9.02 30.20
CA LEU A 177 0.92 -7.91 29.28
C LEU A 177 2.07 -8.18 28.32
N GLN A 178 3.17 -8.74 28.83
CA GLN A 178 4.35 -9.00 28.03
C GLN A 178 4.29 -10.39 27.38
N THR A 179 4.77 -10.56 26.15
CA THR A 179 5.58 -9.65 25.29
C THR A 179 4.76 -8.79 24.34
N PHE A 180 3.42 -8.86 24.43
CA PHE A 180 2.52 -8.22 23.47
C PHE A 180 2.66 -6.70 23.49
N LYS A 181 2.65 -6.10 24.68
CA LYS A 181 2.72 -4.65 24.87
C LYS A 181 3.96 -4.06 24.19
N ASP A 182 5.16 -4.56 24.52
CA ASP A 182 6.41 -4.01 24.00
C ASP A 182 6.48 -4.10 22.46
N LYS A 183 6.04 -5.23 21.89
CA LYS A 183 6.04 -5.42 20.43
C LYS A 183 5.06 -4.49 19.73
N MET A 184 3.85 -4.36 20.26
CA MET A 184 2.83 -3.54 19.64
C MET A 184 3.10 -2.03 19.82
N GLU A 185 3.63 -1.61 20.96
CA GLU A 185 4.07 -0.21 21.15
C GLU A 185 5.22 0.14 20.21
N ALA A 186 6.19 -0.76 20.03
CA ALA A 186 7.26 -0.56 19.04
C ALA A 186 6.70 -0.48 17.61
N PHE A 187 5.75 -1.35 17.25
CA PHE A 187 5.08 -1.30 15.95
C PHE A 187 4.33 0.01 15.72
N LEU A 188 3.55 0.49 16.70
CA LEU A 188 2.78 1.73 16.56
C LEU A 188 3.68 2.98 16.48
N LEU A 189 4.86 2.94 17.11
CA LEU A 189 5.82 4.04 17.06
C LEU A 189 6.65 4.06 15.78
N ASN A 190 7.12 2.88 15.33
CA ASN A 190 8.10 2.77 14.26
C ASN A 190 7.51 2.31 12.92
N GLY A 191 6.31 1.75 12.93
CA GLY A 191 5.69 1.13 11.75
C GLY A 191 6.36 -0.18 11.32
N GLU A 192 7.07 -0.87 12.22
CA GLU A 192 7.83 -2.12 11.98
C GLU A 192 7.25 -3.34 12.70
#